data_AF-A0A2D6P6Q7-F1
#
_entry.id   AF-A0A2D6P6Q7-F1
#
_cell.length_a   1.000
_cell.length_b   1.000
_cell.length_c   1.000
_cell.angle_alpha   90.00
_cell.angle_beta   90.00
_cell.angle_gamma   90.00
#
_symmetry.space_group_name_H-M   'P 1'
#
loop_
_entity.id
_entity.type
_entity.pdbx_description
1 polymer ?
#
loop_
_entity_poly.entity_id
_entity_poly.type
_entity_poly.pdbx_seq_one_letter_code
_entity_poly.pdbx_strand_id
1 'polypeptide(L)'
;FTLGEAKIEKTFDLIWCTEFLEHVEEKYVPNYMPLFELGKIAVVTAAPPGWPGHHHVNCREESYWVDVFKNYGLRYSEQLTNEFKGLSQMRKNFFKRAGMVFLK
;
A
#
# COMPACT_ATOMS: atom_id res chain seq x y z
N PHE A 1 14.65 2.25 -0.36
CA PHE A 1 14.30 3.48 -1.11
C PHE A 1 15.00 4.74 -0.58
N THR A 2 16.20 4.63 0.02
CA THR A 2 16.99 5.81 0.45
C THR A 2 17.87 6.37 -0.67
N LEU A 3 18.15 5.56 -1.70
CA LEU A 3 18.98 5.91 -2.86
C LEU A 3 18.16 6.44 -4.05
N GLY A 4 16.85 6.63 -3.88
CA GLY A 4 15.93 7.04 -4.93
C GLY A 4 15.03 5.91 -5.45
N GLU A 5 14.49 6.14 -6.64
CA GLU A 5 13.52 5.27 -7.32
C GLU A 5 14.15 4.00 -7.90
N ALA A 6 13.38 2.92 -7.90
CA ALA A 6 13.73 1.71 -8.63
C ALA A 6 13.22 1.81 -10.07
N LYS A 7 14.11 1.53 -11.04
CA LYS A 7 13.76 1.56 -12.48
C LYS A 7 13.43 0.15 -12.97
N ILE A 8 12.19 -0.03 -13.44
CA ILE A 8 11.71 -1.30 -14.00
C ILE A 8 11.00 -0.98 -15.32
N GLU A 9 11.49 -1.55 -16.43
CA GLU A 9 10.90 -1.39 -17.76
C GLU A 9 9.91 -2.52 -18.06
N LYS A 10 8.92 -2.69 -17.17
CA LYS A 10 7.89 -3.72 -17.28
C LYS A 10 6.64 -3.29 -16.53
N THR A 11 5.48 -3.70 -17.06
CA THR A 11 4.18 -3.56 -16.40
C THR A 11 3.69 -4.88 -15.81
N PHE A 12 2.79 -4.78 -14.85
CA PHE A 12 2.22 -5.91 -14.12
C PHE A 12 0.71 -5.76 -14.04
N ASP A 13 -0.02 -6.88 -13.97
CA ASP A 13 -1.45 -6.82 -13.70
C ASP A 13 -1.75 -6.53 -12.22
N LEU A 14 -0.86 -6.96 -11.32
CA LEU A 14 -1.02 -6.83 -9.87
C LEU A 14 0.30 -6.45 -9.19
N ILE A 15 0.24 -5.47 -8.29
CA ILE A 15 1.29 -5.14 -7.32
C ILE A 15 0.81 -5.57 -5.93
N TRP A 16 1.62 -6.37 -5.24
CA TRP A 16 1.33 -6.85 -3.88
C TRP A 16 2.33 -6.27 -2.89
N CYS A 17 1.85 -5.52 -1.89
CA CYS A 17 2.68 -4.76 -0.96
C CYS A 17 2.11 -4.79 0.47
N THR A 18 2.33 -5.89 1.18
CA THR A 18 1.84 -6.10 2.56
C THR A 18 2.98 -5.98 3.57
N GLU A 19 2.71 -5.33 4.70
CA GLU A 19 3.65 -5.05 5.81
C GLU A 19 4.90 -4.30 5.31
N PHE A 20 4.70 -3.09 4.78
CA PHE A 20 5.76 -2.30 4.16
C PHE A 20 5.57 -0.80 4.29
N LEU A 21 4.37 -0.27 3.95
CA LEU A 21 4.14 1.18 3.85
C LEU A 21 4.41 1.93 5.17
N GLU A 22 4.08 1.30 6.30
CA GLU A 22 4.33 1.81 7.65
C GLU A 22 5.82 1.78 8.07
N HIS A 23 6.65 1.01 7.37
CA HIS A 23 8.07 0.81 7.68
C HIS A 23 9.02 1.72 6.92
N VAL A 24 8.51 2.54 6.00
CA VAL A 24 9.32 3.49 5.23
C VAL A 24 9.03 4.90 5.69
N GLU A 25 10.07 5.65 6.08
CA GLU A 25 9.92 7.06 6.45
C GLU A 25 9.19 7.83 5.34
N GLU A 26 8.25 8.70 5.74
CA GLU A 26 7.37 9.43 4.83
C GLU A 26 8.13 10.17 3.71
N LYS A 27 9.29 10.74 4.02
CA LYS A 27 10.14 11.46 3.05
C LYS A 27 10.59 10.59 1.86
N TYR A 28 10.52 9.26 1.97
CA TYR A 28 10.86 8.33 0.89
C TYR A 28 9.63 7.75 0.17
N VAL A 29 8.40 8.15 0.52
CA VAL A 29 7.17 7.78 -0.21
C VAL A 29 7.32 8.04 -1.72
N PRO A 30 7.84 9.20 -2.18
CA PRO A 30 8.01 9.45 -3.61
C PRO A 30 8.93 8.46 -4.33
N ASN A 31 9.84 7.80 -3.60
CA ASN A 31 10.82 6.91 -4.22
C ASN A 31 10.25 5.54 -4.59
N TYR A 32 9.15 5.09 -3.97
CA TYR A 32 8.57 3.79 -4.27
C TYR A 32 7.18 3.88 -4.89
N MET A 33 6.49 5.01 -4.75
CA MET A 33 5.16 5.17 -5.33
C MET A 33 5.10 4.97 -6.86
N PRO A 34 6.11 5.36 -7.66
CA PRO A 34 6.15 5.06 -9.09
C PRO A 34 6.07 3.56 -9.44
N LEU A 35 6.45 2.67 -8.51
CA LEU A 35 6.32 1.22 -8.73
C LEU A 35 4.85 0.77 -8.78
N PHE A 36 3.94 1.45 -8.08
CA PHE A 36 2.51 1.14 -8.13
C PHE A 36 1.89 1.54 -9.47
N GLU A 37 2.43 2.54 -10.17
CA GLU A 37 1.97 2.95 -11.50
C GLU A 37 2.22 1.90 -12.59
N LEU A 38 3.17 0.98 -12.34
CA LEU A 38 3.47 -0.15 -13.21
C LEU A 38 2.39 -1.24 -13.15
N GLY A 39 1.49 -1.17 -12.16
CA GLY A 39 0.38 -2.10 -11.95
C GLY A 39 -0.96 -1.61 -12.51
N LYS A 40 -1.86 -2.56 -12.82
CA LYS A 40 -3.30 -2.25 -12.98
C LYS A 40 -4.03 -2.23 -11.63
N ILE A 41 -3.59 -3.08 -10.70
CA ILE A 41 -4.15 -3.23 -9.35
C ILE A 41 -3.00 -3.13 -8.34
N ALA A 42 -3.20 -2.43 -7.23
CA ALA A 42 -2.31 -2.46 -6.08
C ALA A 42 -3.07 -2.97 -4.85
N VAL A 43 -2.53 -4.00 -4.20
CA VAL A 43 -3.06 -4.59 -2.97
C VAL A 43 -2.04 -4.35 -1.88
N VAL A 44 -2.41 -3.53 -0.90
CA VAL A 44 -1.47 -3.05 0.12
C VAL A 44 -2.01 -3.24 1.54
N THR A 45 -1.12 -3.15 2.53
CA THR A 45 -1.50 -2.85 3.92
C THR A 45 -0.73 -1.63 4.42
N ALA A 46 -1.32 -0.89 5.35
CA ALA A 46 -0.61 0.13 6.10
C ALA A 46 -1.16 0.26 7.52
N ALA A 47 -0.29 0.18 8.52
CA ALA A 47 -0.70 0.37 9.91
C ALA A 47 -1.19 1.82 10.18
N PRO A 48 -2.35 2.02 10.81
CA PRO A 48 -2.80 3.34 11.26
C PRO A 48 -2.01 3.82 12.50
N PRO A 49 -2.11 5.11 12.87
CA PRO A 49 -1.46 5.65 14.06
C PRO A 49 -1.75 4.83 15.33
N GLY A 50 -0.74 4.67 16.18
CA GLY A 50 -0.85 3.94 17.44
C GLY A 50 -0.82 2.41 17.33
N TRP A 51 -0.79 1.83 16.13
CA TRP A 51 -0.59 0.38 15.99
C TRP A 51 0.86 -0.03 16.31
N PRO A 52 1.05 -1.02 17.19
CA PRO A 52 2.39 -1.46 17.56
C PRO A 52 3.02 -2.28 16.43
N GLY A 53 4.34 -2.21 16.33
CA GLY A 53 5.14 -3.07 15.48
C GLY A 53 6.58 -2.57 15.40
N HIS A 54 7.48 -3.45 14.95
CA HIS A 54 8.88 -3.12 14.87
C HIS A 54 9.11 -2.09 13.76
N HIS A 55 9.77 -0.98 14.10
CA HIS A 55 10.17 0.04 13.11
C HIS A 55 8.98 0.57 12.28
N HIS A 56 7.85 0.82 12.95
CA HIS A 56 6.74 1.58 12.40
C HIS A 56 7.08 3.07 12.46
N VAL A 57 7.44 3.65 11.31
CA VAL A 57 7.93 5.04 11.20
C VAL A 57 7.00 5.94 10.39
N ASN A 58 6.01 5.35 9.71
CA ASN A 58 5.03 6.08 8.90
C ASN A 58 3.62 5.48 9.05
N CYS A 59 3.18 5.31 10.30
CA CYS A 59 1.79 4.94 10.57
C CYS A 59 0.85 6.10 10.23
N ARG A 60 -0.03 5.91 9.26
CA ARG A 60 -0.93 6.94 8.72
C ARG A 60 -2.33 6.39 8.52
N GLU A 61 -3.32 7.26 8.63
CA GLU A 61 -4.73 6.91 8.41
C GLU A 61 -4.98 6.42 6.99
N GLU A 62 -6.05 5.66 6.77
CA GLU A 62 -6.45 5.17 5.44
C GLU A 62 -6.58 6.32 4.43
N SER A 63 -7.21 7.44 4.84
CA SER A 63 -7.41 8.62 3.98
C SER A 63 -6.12 9.20 3.44
N TYR A 64 -5.04 9.20 4.23
CA TYR A 64 -3.72 9.64 3.78
C TYR A 64 -3.23 8.77 2.63
N TRP A 65 -3.30 7.44 2.77
CA TRP A 65 -2.87 6.52 1.72
C TRP A 65 -3.77 6.61 0.49
N VAL A 66 -5.08 6.80 0.67
CA VAL A 66 -6.00 7.06 -0.44
C VAL A 66 -5.57 8.28 -1.23
N ASP A 67 -5.24 9.39 -0.58
CA ASP A 67 -4.77 10.60 -1.25
C ASP A 67 -3.39 10.43 -1.91
N VAL A 68 -2.47 9.71 -1.25
CA VAL A 68 -1.16 9.39 -1.84
C VAL A 68 -1.35 8.58 -3.12
N PHE A 69 -2.03 7.43 -3.08
CA PHE A 69 -2.27 6.59 -4.26
C PHE A 69 -3.04 7.33 -5.36
N LYS A 70 -3.95 8.24 -4.99
CA LYS A 70 -4.67 9.12 -5.91
C LYS A 70 -3.74 10.00 -6.75
N ASN A 71 -2.68 10.53 -6.14
CA ASN A 71 -1.68 11.36 -6.81
C ASN A 71 -0.80 10.58 -7.81
N TYR A 72 -0.74 9.25 -7.69
CA TYR A 72 -0.05 8.35 -8.63
C TYR A 72 -1.01 7.64 -9.59
N GLY A 73 -2.23 8.18 -9.76
CA GLY A 73 -3.18 7.68 -10.75
C GLY A 73 -3.90 6.39 -10.36
N LEU A 74 -3.81 5.93 -9.11
CA LEU A 74 -4.63 4.83 -8.61
C LEU A 74 -5.81 5.34 -7.79
N ARG A 75 -6.90 4.59 -7.72
CA ARG A 75 -8.15 4.94 -7.03
C ARG A 75 -8.52 3.82 -6.09
N TYR A 76 -8.89 4.18 -4.86
CA TYR A 76 -9.33 3.23 -3.85
C TYR A 76 -10.62 2.52 -4.30
N SER A 77 -10.64 1.20 -4.18
CA SER A 77 -11.84 0.38 -4.42
C SER A 77 -12.32 -0.19 -3.09
N GLU A 78 -13.34 0.43 -2.51
CA GLU A 78 -13.98 -0.06 -1.29
C GLU A 78 -14.55 -1.46 -1.48
N GLN A 79 -15.21 -1.71 -2.63
CA GLN A 79 -15.79 -3.01 -2.96
C GLN A 79 -14.74 -4.14 -2.94
N LEU A 80 -13.64 -3.99 -3.69
CA LEU A 80 -12.60 -5.02 -3.73
C LEU A 80 -11.85 -5.14 -2.41
N THR A 81 -11.66 -4.03 -1.70
CA THR A 81 -11.05 -4.03 -0.37
C THR A 81 -11.87 -4.91 0.59
N ASN A 82 -13.18 -4.72 0.63
CA ASN A 82 -14.07 -5.49 1.48
C ASN A 82 -14.15 -6.96 1.07
N GLU A 83 -14.19 -7.24 -0.23
CA GLU A 83 -14.14 -8.60 -0.76
C GLU A 83 -12.84 -9.32 -0.33
N PHE A 84 -11.68 -8.70 -0.54
CA PHE A 84 -10.39 -9.31 -0.22
C PHE A 84 -10.19 -9.46 1.30
N LYS A 85 -10.71 -8.52 2.12
CA LYS A 85 -10.77 -8.67 3.57
C LYS A 85 -11.60 -9.91 3.97
N GLY A 86 -12.73 -10.14 3.31
CA GLY A 86 -13.57 -11.32 3.52
C GLY A 86 -12.89 -12.63 3.12
N LEU A 87 -12.13 -12.63 2.02
CA LEU A 87 -11.42 -13.81 1.50
C LEU A 87 -10.11 -14.12 2.23
N SER A 88 -9.47 -13.13 2.87
CA SER A 88 -8.14 -13.29 3.45
C SER A 88 -8.07 -14.44 4.47
N GLN A 89 -7.15 -15.37 4.24
CA GLN A 89 -6.81 -16.47 5.16
C GLN A 89 -5.46 -16.26 5.87
N MET A 90 -4.88 -15.06 5.81
CA MET A 90 -3.62 -14.76 6.47
C MET A 90 -3.69 -15.08 7.97
N ARG A 91 -2.70 -15.83 8.48
CA ARG A 91 -2.61 -16.20 9.91
C ARG A 91 -2.62 -14.97 10.82
N LYS A 92 -1.93 -13.91 10.40
CA LYS A 92 -1.99 -12.59 11.05
C LYS A 92 -2.97 -11.74 10.25
N ASN A 93 -3.95 -11.15 10.94
CA ASN A 93 -5.07 -10.40 10.36
C ASN A 93 -4.68 -9.02 9.79
N PHE A 94 -3.47 -8.85 9.26
CA PHE A 94 -2.99 -7.58 8.72
C PHE A 94 -3.90 -7.06 7.61
N PHE A 95 -4.13 -7.88 6.59
CA PHE A 95 -5.00 -7.49 5.48
C PHE A 95 -6.45 -7.30 5.91
N LYS A 96 -6.98 -8.19 6.77
CA LYS A 96 -8.34 -8.04 7.32
C LYS A 96 -8.56 -6.71 8.02
N ARG A 97 -7.56 -6.23 8.77
CA ARG A 97 -7.70 -5.03 9.60
C ARG A 97 -7.29 -3.74 8.89
N ALA A 98 -6.31 -3.80 7.97
CA ALA A 98 -5.67 -2.62 7.38
C ALA A 98 -5.31 -2.78 5.89
N GLY A 99 -5.91 -3.77 5.21
CA GLY A 99 -5.75 -3.96 3.78
C GLY A 99 -6.52 -2.90 2.98
N MET A 100 -5.94 -2.49 1.86
CA MET A 100 -6.54 -1.58 0.88
C MET A 100 -6.27 -2.12 -0.53
N VAL A 101 -7.23 -1.94 -1.42
CA VAL A 101 -7.11 -2.28 -2.85
C VAL A 101 -7.31 -1.02 -3.67
N PHE A 102 -6.40 -0.78 -4.60
CA PHE A 102 -6.41 0.34 -5.53
C PHE A 102 -6.40 -0.14 -6.98
N LEU A 103 -7.08 0.59 -7.85
CA LEU A 103 -7.19 0.33 -9.29
C LEU A 103 -6.66 1.53 -10.07
N LYS A 104 -5.98 1.28 -11.19
CA LYS A 104 -5.57 2.33 -12.13
C LYS A 104 -6.76 2.87 -12.93
#